data_AF-A0A8J3HFC9-F1
#
_entry.id   AF-A0A8J3HFC9-F1
#
_cell.length_a   1.000
_cell.length_b   1.000
_cell.length_c   1.000
_cell.angle_alpha   90.00
_cell.angle_beta   90.00
_cell.angle_gamma   90.00
#
_symmetry.space_group_name_H-M   'P 1'
#
loop_
_entity.id
_entity.type
_entity.pdbx_description
1 polymer ?
#
loop_
_entity_poly.entity_id
_entity_poly.type
_entity_poly.pdbx_seq_one_letter_code
_entity_poly.pdbx_strand_id
1 'polypeptide(L)'
;MTRLLVVMGSGETTPTMIKPHRSLFATLPPNGRAVLLDTPYGFQLNADEISARAVGYFAQSVGQAVDVVSWRREPEPGLERERALAALRGASWIFAGPGSPTYALRQWRDTDLPGLLPRAEVLVFASAAALTLGSHTIPVYEIYKAGTEPHWLPGLDLFEQLTGVPAVVIPHYDNAEGGHHDTRYCYLGEPRLRQLEAELPDDRLIVGVDEHTALVCDLEQRTATVIGNGRLTLRRAGRSTVYPTGTTLPLPFPEAEERKGTFSSHFVAEAPLLDAAADHGAGAEPAQATGGRTGVATSLREAADDAEERFTAALAARDVDGCVAAALELEQVIVDWTADTNVSDDGEHARGLLRGMVVRLGELAGTADPTPLLTPLVEALLSVRDSARTRRDWAAADQVRDALAAARIEVRDTPSGPVWLPPGA
;
A
#
# COMPACT_ATOMS: atom_id res chain seq x y z
N MET A 1 -20.62 22.21 -11.53
CA MET A 1 -20.07 21.54 -12.73
C MET A 1 -18.67 21.11 -12.38
N THR A 2 -18.27 19.91 -12.80
CA THR A 2 -16.94 19.36 -12.51
C THR A 2 -15.85 20.21 -13.12
N ARG A 3 -14.92 20.62 -12.26
CA ARG A 3 -13.67 21.28 -12.61
C ARG A 3 -12.53 20.27 -12.63
N LEU A 4 -12.49 19.34 -11.67
CA LEU A 4 -11.47 18.29 -11.60
C LEU A 4 -12.11 16.91 -11.69
N LEU A 5 -11.68 16.10 -12.66
CA LEU A 5 -11.91 14.65 -12.69
C LEU A 5 -10.61 13.94 -12.32
N VAL A 6 -10.63 13.15 -11.27
CA VAL A 6 -9.45 12.43 -10.74
C VAL A 6 -9.69 10.94 -10.84
N VAL A 7 -8.77 10.25 -11.52
CA VAL A 7 -8.76 8.80 -11.65
C VAL A 7 -7.58 8.25 -10.86
N MET A 8 -7.83 7.44 -9.84
CA MET A 8 -6.78 6.77 -9.05
C MET A 8 -6.68 5.30 -9.44
N GLY A 9 -5.49 4.82 -9.76
CA GLY A 9 -5.27 3.42 -10.15
C GLY A 9 -5.46 2.46 -8.97
N SER A 10 -4.95 2.81 -7.80
CA SER A 10 -5.20 2.10 -6.53
C SER A 10 -4.68 2.94 -5.35
N GLY A 11 -4.82 2.43 -4.12
CA GLY A 11 -4.25 3.04 -2.93
C GLY A 11 -4.91 4.35 -2.53
N GLU A 12 -6.17 4.53 -2.92
CA GLU A 12 -7.00 5.71 -2.67
C GLU A 12 -7.04 6.19 -1.21
N THR A 13 -6.77 5.29 -0.27
CA THR A 13 -6.78 5.52 1.18
C THR A 13 -5.46 5.12 1.85
N THR A 14 -4.36 5.09 1.09
CA THR A 14 -3.02 4.82 1.62
C THR A 14 -2.25 6.12 1.89
N PRO A 15 -1.09 6.06 2.59
CA PRO A 15 -0.27 7.24 2.84
C PRO A 15 0.17 7.99 1.58
N THR A 16 0.36 7.28 0.46
CA THR A 16 0.82 7.87 -0.82
C THR A 16 -0.21 8.85 -1.40
N MET A 17 -1.50 8.67 -1.07
CA MET A 17 -2.60 9.52 -1.54
C MET A 17 -2.98 10.68 -0.60
N ILE A 18 -2.34 10.81 0.58
CA ILE A 18 -2.66 11.88 1.53
C ILE A 18 -2.41 13.27 0.91
N LYS A 19 -1.23 13.47 0.33
CA LYS A 19 -0.86 14.76 -0.30
C LYS A 19 -1.76 15.08 -1.51
N PRO A 20 -1.96 14.14 -2.47
CA PRO A 20 -2.96 14.31 -3.53
C PRO A 20 -4.33 14.77 -3.02
N HIS A 21 -4.92 14.07 -2.05
CA HIS A 21 -6.23 14.45 -1.50
C HIS A 21 -6.21 15.84 -0.87
N ARG A 22 -5.20 16.17 -0.04
CA ARG A 22 -5.07 17.51 0.56
C ARG A 22 -5.02 18.61 -0.49
N SER A 23 -4.28 18.40 -1.59
CA SER A 23 -4.22 19.34 -2.71
C SER A 23 -5.58 19.51 -3.38
N LEU A 24 -6.34 18.43 -3.59
CA LEU A 24 -7.69 18.51 -4.17
C LEU A 24 -8.65 19.29 -3.26
N PHE A 25 -8.66 18.97 -1.96
CA PHE A 25 -9.50 19.66 -0.96
C PHE A 25 -9.15 21.15 -0.83
N ALA A 26 -7.88 21.52 -0.97
CA ALA A 26 -7.45 22.93 -0.93
C ALA A 26 -8.04 23.77 -2.08
N THR A 27 -8.53 23.15 -3.14
CA THR A 27 -9.18 23.84 -4.25
C THR A 27 -10.69 24.06 -4.05
N LEU A 28 -11.29 23.44 -3.04
CA LEU A 28 -12.73 23.53 -2.77
C LEU A 28 -13.09 24.84 -2.03
N PRO A 29 -14.34 25.33 -2.17
CA PRO A 29 -14.81 26.46 -1.38
C PRO A 29 -14.83 26.14 0.12
N PRO A 30 -14.72 27.16 1.00
CA PRO A 30 -14.86 26.98 2.43
C PRO A 30 -16.21 26.31 2.76
N ASN A 31 -16.17 25.19 3.49
CA ASN A 31 -17.32 24.34 3.82
C ASN A 31 -17.96 23.58 2.64
N GLY A 32 -17.22 23.35 1.54
CA GLY A 32 -17.66 22.46 0.48
C GLY A 32 -17.95 21.05 1.04
N ARG A 33 -19.15 20.53 0.76
CA ARG A 33 -19.55 19.21 1.27
C ARG A 33 -18.79 18.12 0.51
N ALA A 34 -18.14 17.23 1.25
CA ALA A 34 -17.44 16.07 0.70
C ALA A 34 -18.21 14.79 1.01
N VAL A 35 -18.42 13.95 -0.01
CA VAL A 35 -19.18 12.71 0.14
C VAL A 35 -18.44 11.51 -0.44
N LEU A 36 -18.53 10.38 0.27
CA LEU A 36 -18.11 9.06 -0.16
C LEU A 36 -19.35 8.26 -0.59
N LEU A 37 -19.34 7.76 -1.83
CA LEU A 37 -20.33 6.82 -2.36
C LEU A 37 -19.93 5.39 -2.00
N ASP A 38 -20.76 4.72 -1.21
CA ASP A 38 -20.50 3.35 -0.74
C ASP A 38 -20.91 2.26 -1.74
N THR A 39 -21.48 2.64 -2.89
CA THR A 39 -22.04 1.70 -3.85
C THR A 39 -21.04 0.63 -4.33
N PRO A 40 -19.80 0.95 -4.74
CA PRO A 40 -18.93 -0.05 -5.38
C PRO A 40 -18.66 -1.27 -4.51
N TYR A 41 -18.59 -1.09 -3.19
CA TYR A 41 -18.42 -2.16 -2.21
C TYR A 41 -19.70 -2.49 -1.43
N GLY A 42 -20.84 -1.88 -1.77
CA GLY A 42 -22.11 -1.99 -1.03
C GLY A 42 -22.72 -3.40 -0.98
N PHE A 43 -22.23 -4.32 -1.82
CA PHE A 43 -22.61 -5.74 -1.79
C PHE A 43 -21.90 -6.54 -0.69
N GLN A 44 -20.81 -6.00 -0.11
CA GLN A 44 -20.00 -6.70 0.88
C GLN A 44 -20.65 -6.65 2.27
N LEU A 45 -20.52 -7.73 3.04
CA LEU A 45 -21.07 -7.80 4.41
C LEU A 45 -20.41 -6.81 5.37
N ASN A 46 -19.16 -6.43 5.09
CA ASN A 46 -18.38 -5.47 5.86
C ASN A 46 -18.39 -4.06 5.23
N ALA A 47 -19.39 -3.72 4.40
CA ALA A 47 -19.48 -2.41 3.74
C ALA A 47 -19.43 -1.25 4.75
N ASP A 48 -20.08 -1.37 5.90
CA ASP A 48 -20.04 -0.36 6.97
C ASP A 48 -18.62 -0.16 7.53
N GLU A 49 -17.83 -1.24 7.66
CA GLU A 49 -16.44 -1.17 8.11
C GLU A 49 -15.54 -0.51 7.07
N ILE A 50 -15.77 -0.80 5.78
CA ILE A 50 -15.06 -0.14 4.67
C ILE A 50 -15.33 1.36 4.68
N SER A 51 -16.61 1.76 4.80
CA SER A 51 -16.97 3.17 4.91
C SER A 51 -16.35 3.84 6.15
N ALA A 52 -16.39 3.18 7.31
CA ALA A 52 -15.81 3.71 8.55
C ALA A 52 -14.29 3.91 8.45
N ARG A 53 -13.57 2.96 7.83
CA ARG A 53 -12.12 3.10 7.58
C ARG A 53 -11.80 4.25 6.64
N ALA A 54 -12.54 4.39 5.54
CA ALA A 54 -12.35 5.50 4.61
C ALA A 54 -12.62 6.86 5.27
N VAL A 55 -13.72 6.99 6.02
CA VAL A 55 -14.03 8.21 6.79
C VAL A 55 -12.94 8.51 7.82
N GLY A 56 -12.46 7.48 8.52
CA GLY A 56 -11.34 7.59 9.46
C GLY A 56 -10.07 8.12 8.79
N TYR A 57 -9.69 7.56 7.63
CA TYR A 57 -8.55 8.02 6.84
C TYR A 57 -8.68 9.51 6.45
N PHE A 58 -9.83 9.93 5.92
CA PHE A 58 -10.02 11.33 5.54
C PHE A 58 -9.95 12.26 6.75
N ALA A 59 -10.57 11.89 7.87
CA ALA A 59 -10.57 12.72 9.07
C ALA A 59 -9.18 12.81 9.74
N GLN A 60 -8.50 11.67 9.92
CA GLN A 60 -7.28 11.57 10.72
C GLN A 60 -6.03 11.88 9.89
N SER A 61 -5.96 11.36 8.66
CA SER A 61 -4.76 11.45 7.81
C SER A 61 -4.85 12.65 6.86
N VAL A 62 -5.98 12.84 6.17
CA VAL A 62 -6.14 13.97 5.23
C VAL A 62 -6.48 15.27 5.96
N GLY A 63 -7.23 15.19 7.06
CA GLY A 63 -7.71 16.33 7.85
C GLY A 63 -9.03 16.91 7.34
N GLN A 64 -9.89 16.08 6.73
CA GLN A 64 -11.14 16.49 6.09
C GLN A 64 -12.29 15.60 6.52
N ALA A 65 -13.45 16.20 6.82
CA ALA A 65 -14.67 15.46 7.12
C ALA A 65 -15.35 15.03 5.81
N VAL A 66 -15.69 13.74 5.72
CA VAL A 66 -16.40 13.16 4.57
C VAL A 66 -17.64 12.43 5.06
N ASP A 67 -18.79 12.74 4.46
CA ASP A 67 -20.06 12.05 4.74
C ASP A 67 -20.20 10.81 3.87
N VAL A 68 -20.74 9.72 4.42
CA VAL A 68 -21.13 8.57 3.60
C VAL A 68 -22.52 8.83 3.00
N VAL A 69 -22.62 8.73 1.68
CA VAL A 69 -23.90 8.68 0.98
C VAL A 69 -24.16 7.22 0.63
N SER A 70 -25.12 6.62 1.32
CA SER A 70 -25.45 5.23 1.07
C SER A 70 -26.33 5.07 -0.15
N TRP A 71 -25.81 4.35 -1.14
CA TRP A 71 -26.51 3.91 -2.35
C TRP A 71 -26.06 2.50 -2.70
N ARG A 72 -26.07 1.59 -1.72
CA ARG A 72 -25.66 0.20 -1.93
C ARG A 72 -26.56 -0.48 -2.94
N ARG A 73 -27.85 -0.21 -2.85
CA ARG A 73 -28.87 -0.56 -3.84
C ARG A 73 -29.67 0.70 -4.15
N GLU A 74 -30.23 0.80 -5.36
CA GLU A 74 -31.18 1.89 -5.64
C GLU A 74 -32.28 1.89 -4.56
N PRO A 75 -32.39 2.97 -3.75
CA PRO A 75 -33.41 3.02 -2.72
C PRO A 75 -34.79 3.20 -3.35
N GLU A 76 -35.80 2.58 -2.75
CA GLU A 76 -37.19 2.80 -3.13
C GLU A 76 -37.54 4.31 -3.08
N PRO A 77 -38.45 4.78 -3.94
CA PRO A 77 -38.90 6.17 -3.91
C PRO A 77 -39.36 6.59 -2.50
N GLY A 78 -38.73 7.61 -1.94
CA GLY A 78 -39.00 8.04 -0.57
C GLY A 78 -37.90 8.93 0.04
N LEU A 79 -37.99 9.12 1.35
CA LEU A 79 -37.11 10.04 2.09
C LEU A 79 -35.63 9.67 1.99
N GLU A 80 -35.30 8.37 2.02
CA GLU A 80 -33.91 7.90 1.94
C GLU A 80 -33.30 8.19 0.57
N ARG A 81 -34.02 7.87 -0.52
CA ARG A 81 -33.64 8.24 -1.88
C ARG A 81 -33.42 9.74 -2.01
N GLU A 82 -34.38 10.56 -1.56
CA GLU A 82 -34.28 12.01 -1.66
C GLU A 82 -33.12 12.59 -0.83
N ARG A 83 -32.84 12.01 0.35
CA ARG A 83 -31.68 12.40 1.16
C ARG A 83 -30.36 12.12 0.43
N ALA A 84 -30.22 10.93 -0.18
CA ALA A 84 -29.03 10.57 -0.94
C ALA A 84 -28.87 11.49 -2.16
N LEU A 85 -29.93 11.69 -2.95
CA LEU A 85 -29.92 12.58 -4.10
C LEU A 85 -29.63 14.04 -3.72
N ALA A 86 -30.18 14.52 -2.61
CA ALA A 86 -29.90 15.87 -2.11
C ALA A 86 -28.45 16.02 -1.63
N ALA A 87 -27.90 14.99 -1.00
CA ALA A 87 -26.50 14.97 -0.58
C ALA A 87 -25.56 15.05 -1.79
N LEU A 88 -25.82 14.27 -2.84
CA LEU A 88 -25.06 14.32 -4.09
C LEU A 88 -25.19 15.66 -4.82
N ARG A 89 -26.40 16.22 -4.87
CA ARG A 89 -26.64 17.56 -5.46
C ARG A 89 -25.87 18.67 -4.74
N GLY A 90 -25.69 18.55 -3.43
CA GLY A 90 -24.99 19.53 -2.60
C GLY A 90 -23.50 19.27 -2.41
N ALA A 91 -22.96 18.19 -2.97
CA ALA A 91 -21.56 17.83 -2.81
C ALA A 91 -20.65 18.67 -3.73
N SER A 92 -19.59 19.23 -3.15
CA SER A 92 -18.48 19.85 -3.88
C SER A 92 -17.44 18.81 -4.29
N TRP A 93 -17.31 17.74 -3.52
CA TRP A 93 -16.38 16.65 -3.76
C TRP A 93 -17.10 15.31 -3.60
N ILE A 94 -17.01 14.45 -4.61
CA ILE A 94 -17.57 13.09 -4.58
C ILE A 94 -16.44 12.11 -4.81
N PHE A 95 -16.36 11.10 -3.95
CA PHE A 95 -15.45 9.98 -4.10
C PHE A 95 -16.17 8.66 -4.18
N ALA A 96 -15.76 7.83 -5.13
CA ALA A 96 -16.15 6.43 -5.24
C ALA A 96 -14.89 5.60 -5.47
N GLY A 97 -14.73 4.50 -4.74
CA GLY A 97 -13.48 3.74 -4.75
C GLY A 97 -13.68 2.23 -4.94
N PRO A 98 -13.16 1.42 -4.01
CA PRO A 98 -12.85 0.01 -4.23
C PRO A 98 -14.12 -0.84 -4.28
N GLY A 99 -14.08 -2.02 -4.91
CA GLY A 99 -15.20 -2.95 -4.92
C GLY A 99 -15.45 -3.59 -6.28
N SER A 100 -16.70 -3.60 -6.73
CA SER A 100 -17.10 -4.25 -7.98
C SER A 100 -17.61 -3.22 -9.01
N PRO A 101 -16.99 -3.12 -10.20
CA PRO A 101 -17.46 -2.22 -11.25
C PRO A 101 -18.83 -2.64 -11.77
N THR A 102 -19.09 -3.95 -11.88
CA THR A 102 -20.36 -4.49 -12.38
C THR A 102 -21.49 -4.24 -11.40
N TYR A 103 -21.22 -4.35 -10.09
CA TYR A 103 -22.18 -4.01 -9.06
C TYR A 103 -22.50 -2.51 -9.10
N ALA A 104 -21.48 -1.66 -9.15
CA ALA A 104 -21.65 -0.21 -9.22
C ALA A 104 -22.51 0.21 -10.43
N LEU A 105 -22.20 -0.29 -11.63
CA LEU A 105 -22.97 0.00 -12.84
C LEU A 105 -24.43 -0.41 -12.73
N ARG A 106 -24.73 -1.59 -12.16
CA ARG A 106 -26.11 -2.04 -11.94
C ARG A 106 -26.93 -1.10 -11.05
N GLN A 107 -26.28 -0.37 -10.13
CA GLN A 107 -26.97 0.56 -9.23
C GLN A 107 -27.01 2.00 -9.74
N TRP A 108 -26.15 2.34 -10.72
CA TRP A 108 -25.96 3.72 -11.16
C TRP A 108 -26.53 3.99 -12.55
N ARG A 109 -26.22 3.16 -13.54
CA ARG A 109 -26.31 3.51 -14.96
C ARG A 109 -27.72 3.95 -15.38
N ASP A 110 -28.73 3.26 -14.88
CA ASP A 110 -30.13 3.46 -15.26
C ASP A 110 -30.90 4.31 -14.20
N THR A 111 -30.19 5.20 -13.49
CA THR A 111 -30.72 6.07 -12.43
C THR A 111 -30.37 7.55 -12.66
N ASP A 112 -30.72 8.42 -11.72
CA ASP A 112 -30.35 9.85 -11.76
C ASP A 112 -28.86 10.12 -11.48
N LEU A 113 -28.13 9.17 -10.90
CA LEU A 113 -26.75 9.35 -10.44
C LEU A 113 -25.79 9.83 -11.53
N PRO A 114 -25.72 9.22 -12.73
CA PRO A 114 -24.79 9.64 -13.77
C PRO A 114 -24.98 11.12 -14.16
N GLY A 115 -26.21 11.63 -14.13
CA GLY A 115 -26.51 13.04 -14.39
C GLY A 115 -26.25 13.98 -13.21
N LEU A 116 -26.05 13.44 -12.00
CA LEU A 116 -25.71 14.20 -10.79
C LEU A 116 -24.21 14.27 -10.56
N LEU A 117 -23.44 13.23 -10.90
CA LEU A 117 -21.99 13.18 -10.68
C LEU A 117 -21.27 14.41 -11.27
N PRO A 118 -21.47 14.79 -12.55
CA PRO A 118 -20.82 15.97 -13.16
C PRO A 118 -21.15 17.32 -12.50
N ARG A 119 -22.06 17.37 -11.52
CA ARG A 119 -22.43 18.61 -10.84
C ARG A 119 -21.45 18.97 -9.73
N ALA A 120 -20.82 17.98 -9.09
CA ALA A 120 -19.78 18.20 -8.11
C ALA A 120 -18.56 18.87 -8.75
N GLU A 121 -17.85 19.69 -7.99
CA GLU A 121 -16.66 20.40 -8.48
C GLU A 121 -15.48 19.46 -8.69
N VAL A 122 -15.31 18.48 -7.79
CA VAL A 122 -14.25 17.47 -7.86
C VAL A 122 -14.88 16.08 -7.82
N LEU A 123 -14.59 15.27 -8.83
CA LEU A 123 -14.93 13.85 -8.89
C LEU A 123 -13.67 13.02 -8.72
N VAL A 124 -13.66 12.11 -7.76
CA VAL A 124 -12.56 11.18 -7.52
C VAL A 124 -13.06 9.75 -7.65
N PHE A 125 -12.52 9.02 -8.62
CA PHE A 125 -12.89 7.64 -8.90
C PHE A 125 -11.63 6.78 -8.82
N ALA A 126 -11.66 5.75 -7.98
CA ALA A 126 -10.54 4.85 -7.77
C ALA A 126 -10.91 3.40 -8.07
N SER A 127 -9.92 2.59 -8.46
CA SER A 127 -10.04 1.13 -8.59
C SER A 127 -11.34 0.74 -9.33
N ALA A 128 -12.18 -0.11 -8.76
CA ALA A 128 -13.44 -0.57 -9.35
C ALA A 128 -14.37 0.55 -9.85
N ALA A 129 -14.47 1.67 -9.14
CA ALA A 129 -15.27 2.80 -9.62
C ALA A 129 -14.65 3.41 -10.89
N ALA A 130 -13.33 3.54 -10.98
CA ALA A 130 -12.65 4.12 -12.15
C ALA A 130 -12.97 3.38 -13.46
N LEU A 131 -13.09 2.05 -13.42
CA LEU A 131 -13.51 1.23 -14.58
C LEU A 131 -14.87 1.65 -15.16
N THR A 132 -15.74 2.28 -14.36
CA THR A 132 -17.10 2.70 -14.79
C THR A 132 -17.10 3.99 -15.59
N LEU A 133 -16.02 4.78 -15.56
CA LEU A 133 -15.97 6.11 -16.17
C LEU A 133 -15.96 6.08 -17.70
N GLY A 134 -15.41 5.02 -18.30
CA GLY A 134 -15.29 4.89 -19.75
C GLY A 134 -16.61 4.57 -20.43
N SER A 135 -16.56 4.57 -21.76
CA SER A 135 -17.65 4.04 -22.62
C SER A 135 -17.93 2.55 -22.37
N HIS A 136 -16.87 1.81 -22.01
CA HIS A 136 -16.92 0.39 -21.69
C HIS A 136 -16.20 0.11 -20.36
N THR A 137 -16.60 -0.97 -19.70
CA THR A 137 -16.15 -1.35 -18.36
C THR A 137 -15.78 -2.82 -18.32
N ILE A 138 -14.66 -3.14 -17.67
CA ILE A 138 -14.19 -4.52 -17.46
C ILE A 138 -14.95 -5.14 -16.28
N PRO A 139 -15.65 -6.27 -16.47
CA PRO A 139 -16.23 -7.05 -15.38
C PRO A 139 -15.15 -7.92 -14.71
N VAL A 140 -14.21 -7.27 -14.00
CA VAL A 140 -12.96 -7.90 -13.54
C VAL A 140 -13.19 -9.10 -12.61
N TYR A 141 -14.17 -9.06 -11.71
CA TYR A 141 -14.44 -10.18 -10.81
C TYR A 141 -15.00 -11.38 -11.57
N GLU A 142 -15.88 -11.13 -12.52
CA GLU A 142 -16.46 -12.16 -13.36
C GLU A 142 -15.39 -12.82 -14.24
N ILE A 143 -14.47 -12.05 -14.81
CA ILE A 143 -13.38 -12.57 -15.65
C ILE A 143 -12.31 -13.27 -14.80
N TYR A 144 -11.76 -12.57 -13.81
CA TYR A 144 -10.59 -13.05 -13.05
C TYR A 144 -10.95 -14.09 -11.99
N LYS A 145 -12.05 -13.88 -11.23
CA LYS A 145 -12.42 -14.76 -10.11
C LYS A 145 -13.42 -15.85 -10.51
N ALA A 146 -14.41 -15.51 -11.34
CA ALA A 146 -15.43 -16.48 -11.76
C ALA A 146 -15.09 -17.22 -13.05
N GLY A 147 -14.04 -16.82 -13.78
CA GLY A 147 -13.58 -17.50 -14.99
C GLY A 147 -14.46 -17.28 -16.22
N THR A 148 -15.20 -16.17 -16.26
CA THR A 148 -16.00 -15.79 -17.44
C THR A 148 -15.06 -15.34 -18.57
N GLU A 149 -15.43 -15.65 -19.82
CA GLU A 149 -14.68 -15.16 -20.98
C GLU A 149 -14.58 -13.62 -21.01
N PRO A 150 -13.45 -13.04 -21.47
CA PRO A 150 -13.30 -11.60 -21.56
C PRO A 150 -14.40 -10.97 -22.43
N HIS A 151 -15.11 -10.00 -21.86
CA HIS A 151 -16.12 -9.20 -22.57
C HIS A 151 -16.21 -7.80 -21.96
N TRP A 152 -16.77 -6.86 -22.71
CA TRP A 152 -17.08 -5.51 -22.23
C TRP A 152 -18.51 -5.40 -21.71
N LEU A 153 -18.70 -4.60 -20.66
CA LEU A 153 -20.01 -4.04 -20.30
C LEU A 153 -20.08 -2.56 -20.71
N PRO A 154 -21.27 -2.00 -21.00
CA PRO A 154 -21.43 -0.56 -21.20
C PRO A 154 -21.12 0.20 -19.90
N GLY A 155 -20.21 1.17 -19.98
CA GLY A 155 -19.85 2.05 -18.88
C GLY A 155 -20.77 3.29 -18.79
N LEU A 156 -20.36 4.29 -18.00
CA LEU A 156 -21.10 5.54 -17.82
C LEU A 156 -20.77 6.59 -18.89
N ASP A 157 -19.67 6.41 -19.61
CA ASP A 157 -19.14 7.34 -20.63
C ASP A 157 -18.89 8.77 -20.10
N LEU A 158 -18.69 8.91 -18.78
CA LEU A 158 -18.40 10.18 -18.13
C LEU A 158 -17.03 10.74 -18.51
N PHE A 159 -16.05 9.88 -18.79
CA PHE A 159 -14.71 10.32 -19.16
C PHE A 159 -14.74 11.12 -20.46
N GLU A 160 -15.41 10.63 -21.51
CA GLU A 160 -15.56 11.36 -22.77
C GLU A 160 -16.40 12.62 -22.59
N GLN A 161 -17.55 12.51 -21.90
CA GLN A 161 -18.43 13.66 -21.66
C GLN A 161 -17.71 14.82 -20.97
N LEU A 162 -16.80 14.54 -20.04
CA LEU A 162 -16.08 15.55 -19.28
C LEU A 162 -14.81 16.03 -19.97
N THR A 163 -14.03 15.14 -20.58
CA THR A 163 -12.69 15.46 -21.11
C THR A 163 -12.68 15.71 -22.63
N GLY A 164 -13.69 15.22 -23.34
CA GLY A 164 -13.72 15.12 -24.80
C GLY A 164 -12.88 13.98 -25.37
N VAL A 165 -12.33 13.10 -24.52
CA VAL A 165 -11.51 11.97 -24.95
C VAL A 165 -12.36 10.69 -25.00
N PRO A 166 -12.57 10.11 -26.19
CA PRO A 166 -13.25 8.82 -26.32
C PRO A 166 -12.39 7.70 -25.72
N ALA A 167 -12.79 7.16 -24.57
CA ALA A 167 -11.92 6.24 -23.83
C ALA A 167 -12.64 5.13 -23.05
N VAL A 168 -11.82 4.14 -22.68
CA VAL A 168 -12.03 3.26 -21.53
C VAL A 168 -10.94 3.54 -20.49
N VAL A 169 -11.25 3.36 -19.22
CA VAL A 169 -10.32 3.63 -18.11
C VAL A 169 -9.98 2.30 -17.45
N ILE A 170 -8.68 2.02 -17.29
CA ILE A 170 -8.18 0.79 -16.66
C ILE A 170 -7.27 1.16 -15.48
N PRO A 171 -7.74 1.06 -14.23
CA PRO A 171 -6.92 1.20 -13.03
C PRO A 171 -6.04 -0.05 -12.82
N HIS A 172 -5.22 -0.10 -11.77
CA HIS A 172 -4.35 -1.26 -11.49
C HIS A 172 -3.56 -1.72 -12.74
N TYR A 173 -3.08 -0.75 -13.53
CA TYR A 173 -2.61 -1.05 -14.89
C TYR A 173 -1.30 -1.83 -14.90
N ASP A 174 -0.43 -1.60 -13.93
CA ASP A 174 0.83 -2.30 -13.69
C ASP A 174 0.76 -3.39 -12.63
N ASN A 175 -0.45 -3.74 -12.15
CA ASN A 175 -0.65 -4.72 -11.09
C ASN A 175 0.20 -5.99 -11.27
N ALA A 176 0.83 -6.40 -10.17
CA ALA A 176 1.77 -7.51 -10.12
C ALA A 176 1.45 -8.51 -8.98
N GLU A 177 0.26 -8.45 -8.39
CA GLU A 177 -0.17 -9.33 -7.28
C GLU A 177 -0.19 -10.83 -7.65
N GLY A 178 -0.15 -11.19 -8.93
CA GLY A 178 -0.10 -12.59 -9.37
C GLY A 178 1.20 -13.33 -9.08
N GLY A 179 2.27 -12.63 -8.67
CA GLY A 179 3.59 -13.22 -8.45
C GLY A 179 4.16 -13.84 -9.73
N HIS A 180 3.97 -15.14 -9.93
CA HIS A 180 4.45 -15.89 -11.09
C HIS A 180 3.56 -15.82 -12.34
N HIS A 181 2.42 -15.10 -12.30
CA HIS A 181 1.53 -14.96 -13.46
C HIS A 181 1.12 -13.51 -13.73
N ASP A 182 0.86 -13.21 -15.00
CA ASP A 182 0.55 -11.85 -15.48
C ASP A 182 -0.83 -11.38 -15.00
N THR A 183 -0.83 -10.40 -14.10
CA THR A 183 -2.02 -9.77 -13.53
C THR A 183 -2.11 -8.28 -13.87
N ARG A 184 -1.27 -7.82 -14.81
CA ARG A 184 -1.31 -6.45 -15.32
C ARG A 184 -2.69 -6.14 -15.90
N TYR A 185 -2.98 -4.84 -16.02
CA TYR A 185 -4.18 -4.32 -16.65
C TYR A 185 -5.46 -4.74 -15.91
N CYS A 186 -5.48 -4.52 -14.58
CA CYS A 186 -6.60 -4.87 -13.73
C CYS A 186 -6.91 -6.39 -13.74
N TYR A 187 -5.90 -7.22 -13.43
CA TYR A 187 -6.01 -8.69 -13.33
C TYR A 187 -6.38 -9.41 -14.64
N LEU A 188 -6.21 -8.75 -15.78
CA LEU A 188 -6.48 -9.35 -17.10
C LEU A 188 -5.26 -10.12 -17.63
N GLY A 189 -4.06 -9.55 -17.45
CA GLY A 189 -2.88 -9.94 -18.21
C GLY A 189 -2.96 -9.55 -19.68
N GLU A 190 -1.81 -9.50 -20.36
CA GLU A 190 -1.72 -9.08 -21.77
C GLU A 190 -2.62 -9.88 -22.73
N PRO A 191 -2.76 -11.22 -22.61
CA PRO A 191 -3.59 -11.99 -23.56
C PRO A 191 -5.07 -11.56 -23.54
N ARG A 192 -5.66 -11.35 -22.36
CA ARG A 192 -7.07 -10.97 -22.23
C ARG A 192 -7.28 -9.49 -22.58
N LEU A 193 -6.34 -8.62 -22.20
CA LEU A 193 -6.42 -7.21 -22.61
C LEU A 193 -6.42 -7.08 -24.13
N ARG A 194 -5.55 -7.81 -24.85
CA ARG A 194 -5.48 -7.77 -26.32
C ARG A 194 -6.79 -8.22 -26.98
N GLN A 195 -7.41 -9.27 -26.44
CA GLN A 195 -8.72 -9.72 -26.93
C GLN A 195 -9.78 -8.62 -26.77
N LEU A 196 -9.88 -8.05 -25.57
CA LEU A 196 -10.82 -6.97 -25.28
C LEU A 196 -10.55 -5.73 -26.14
N GLU A 197 -9.29 -5.35 -26.30
CA GLU A 197 -8.89 -4.19 -27.11
C GLU A 197 -9.32 -4.34 -28.58
N ALA A 198 -9.30 -5.55 -29.14
CA ALA A 198 -9.75 -5.81 -30.50
C ALA A 198 -11.28 -5.67 -30.69
N GLU A 199 -12.05 -5.72 -29.60
CA GLU A 199 -13.51 -5.54 -29.61
C GLU A 199 -13.92 -4.07 -29.41
N LEU A 200 -13.00 -3.20 -29.01
CA LEU A 200 -13.28 -1.78 -28.84
C LEU A 200 -13.39 -1.07 -30.20
N PRO A 201 -14.25 -0.03 -30.31
CA PRO A 201 -14.24 0.85 -31.47
C PRO A 201 -12.86 1.49 -31.69
N ASP A 202 -12.46 1.62 -32.96
CA ASP A 202 -11.12 2.10 -33.39
C ASP A 202 -10.71 3.48 -32.84
N ASP A 203 -11.67 4.31 -32.44
CA ASP A 203 -11.43 5.66 -31.92
C ASP A 203 -11.21 5.68 -30.40
N ARG A 204 -11.42 4.56 -29.69
CA ARG A 204 -11.32 4.48 -28.24
C ARG A 204 -9.87 4.35 -27.78
N LEU A 205 -9.50 5.18 -26.81
CA LEU A 205 -8.23 5.09 -26.10
C LEU A 205 -8.39 4.27 -24.82
N ILE A 206 -7.43 3.41 -24.51
CA ILE A 206 -7.27 2.83 -23.18
C ILE A 206 -6.44 3.81 -22.35
N VAL A 207 -7.04 4.34 -21.29
CA VAL A 207 -6.40 5.19 -20.28
C VAL A 207 -6.03 4.31 -19.09
N GLY A 208 -4.80 3.81 -19.09
CA GLY A 208 -4.23 2.96 -18.06
C GLY A 208 -3.61 3.77 -16.93
N VAL A 209 -4.07 3.59 -15.70
CA VAL A 209 -3.52 4.25 -14.51
C VAL A 209 -2.93 3.20 -13.59
N ASP A 210 -1.62 3.29 -13.35
CA ASP A 210 -0.87 2.38 -12.49
C ASP A 210 -1.31 2.50 -11.01
N GLU A 211 -0.96 1.49 -10.21
CA GLU A 211 -1.18 1.49 -8.78
C GLU A 211 -0.48 2.66 -8.08
N HIS A 212 -1.06 3.12 -6.97
CA HIS A 212 -0.59 4.30 -6.22
C HIS A 212 -0.31 5.54 -7.10
N THR A 213 -1.07 5.68 -8.20
CA THR A 213 -0.96 6.77 -9.17
C THR A 213 -2.33 7.38 -9.39
N ALA A 214 -2.38 8.69 -9.64
CA ALA A 214 -3.58 9.39 -10.02
C ALA A 214 -3.37 10.21 -11.30
N LEU A 215 -4.38 10.22 -12.16
CA LEU A 215 -4.54 11.15 -13.27
C LEU A 215 -5.52 12.24 -12.84
N VAL A 216 -5.04 13.47 -12.74
CA VAL A 216 -5.85 14.65 -12.40
C VAL A 216 -6.15 15.44 -13.66
N CYS A 217 -7.38 15.34 -14.16
CA CYS A 217 -7.88 16.11 -15.29
C CYS A 217 -8.48 17.44 -14.80
N ASP A 218 -7.81 18.55 -15.08
CA ASP A 218 -8.35 19.90 -14.92
C ASP A 218 -9.11 20.30 -16.20
N LEU A 219 -10.44 20.33 -16.08
CA LEU A 219 -11.34 20.56 -17.21
C LEU A 219 -11.44 22.04 -17.59
N GLU A 220 -11.08 22.95 -16.68
CA GLU A 220 -11.05 24.38 -16.94
C GLU A 220 -9.77 24.77 -17.66
N GLN A 221 -8.62 24.28 -17.18
CA GLN A 221 -7.32 24.48 -17.82
C GLN A 221 -7.12 23.58 -19.04
N ARG A 222 -8.00 22.58 -19.23
CA ARG A 222 -7.89 21.54 -20.26
C ARG A 222 -6.55 20.83 -20.24
N THR A 223 -6.13 20.40 -19.05
CA THR A 223 -4.90 19.64 -18.84
C THR A 223 -5.16 18.40 -18.00
N ALA A 224 -4.24 17.44 -18.09
CA ALA A 224 -4.24 16.25 -17.27
C ALA A 224 -2.84 16.00 -16.71
N THR A 225 -2.72 15.92 -15.39
CA THR A 225 -1.44 15.75 -14.68
C THR A 225 -1.38 14.38 -14.03
N VAL A 226 -0.26 13.67 -14.24
CA VAL A 226 0.04 12.40 -13.57
C VAL A 226 0.71 12.69 -12.23
N ILE A 227 0.20 12.13 -11.15
CA ILE A 227 0.77 12.25 -9.80
C ILE A 227 0.81 10.89 -9.10
N GLY A 228 1.59 10.76 -8.03
CA GLY A 228 1.77 9.49 -7.31
C GLY A 228 3.06 8.78 -7.72
N ASN A 229 3.11 7.46 -7.58
CA ASN A 229 4.36 6.69 -7.62
C ASN A 229 4.63 6.04 -8.98
N GLY A 230 3.59 5.72 -9.74
CA GLY A 230 3.69 5.07 -11.04
C GLY A 230 3.53 6.04 -12.21
N ARG A 231 2.78 5.60 -13.21
CA ARG A 231 2.69 6.24 -14.53
C ARG A 231 1.28 6.14 -15.09
N LEU A 232 1.05 6.96 -16.11
CA LEU A 232 -0.09 6.87 -17.00
C LEU A 232 0.36 6.15 -18.29
N THR A 233 -0.46 5.22 -18.77
CA THR A 233 -0.29 4.61 -20.08
C THR A 233 -1.49 4.91 -20.97
N LEU A 234 -1.25 5.53 -22.12
CA LEU A 234 -2.26 5.71 -23.16
C LEU A 234 -2.05 4.65 -24.23
N ARG A 235 -3.03 3.75 -24.43
CA ARG A 235 -2.91 2.60 -25.34
C ARG A 235 -4.03 2.57 -26.37
N ARG A 236 -3.69 2.26 -27.63
CA ARG A 236 -4.66 1.97 -28.69
C ARG A 236 -4.07 1.05 -29.75
N ALA A 237 -4.82 0.05 -30.16
CA ALA A 237 -4.42 -0.96 -31.15
C ALA A 237 -3.04 -1.57 -30.85
N GLY A 238 -2.78 -1.91 -29.59
CA GLY A 238 -1.55 -2.53 -29.12
C GLY A 238 -0.35 -1.57 -29.01
N ARG A 239 -0.53 -0.29 -29.30
CA ARG A 239 0.52 0.73 -29.19
C ARG A 239 0.31 1.54 -27.92
N SER A 240 1.36 1.74 -27.15
CA SER A 240 1.32 2.45 -25.87
C SER A 240 2.26 3.65 -25.87
N THR A 241 1.80 4.77 -25.31
CA THR A 241 2.62 5.88 -24.85
C THR A 241 2.59 5.91 -23.33
N VAL A 242 3.74 6.08 -22.68
CA VAL A 242 3.88 6.06 -21.23
C VAL A 242 4.31 7.43 -20.72
N TYR A 243 3.66 7.91 -19.67
CA TYR A 243 3.94 9.20 -19.04
C TYR A 243 4.22 9.04 -17.55
N PRO A 244 5.43 9.41 -17.07
CA PRO A 244 5.76 9.30 -15.66
C PRO A 244 5.03 10.35 -14.81
N THR A 245 4.97 10.11 -13.50
CA THR A 245 4.54 11.09 -12.49
C THR A 245 5.21 12.46 -12.70
N GLY A 246 4.44 13.53 -12.50
CA GLY A 246 4.82 14.92 -12.77
C GLY A 246 4.54 15.40 -14.19
N THR A 247 4.22 14.51 -15.14
CA THR A 247 3.89 14.90 -16.51
C THR A 247 2.52 15.57 -16.57
N THR A 248 2.41 16.65 -17.34
CA THR A 248 1.16 17.34 -17.64
C THR A 248 0.90 17.31 -19.15
N LEU A 249 -0.28 16.87 -19.55
CA LEU A 249 -0.72 16.70 -20.93
C LEU A 249 -1.88 17.64 -21.24
N PRO A 250 -2.09 18.05 -22.50
CA PRO A 250 -3.32 18.72 -22.90
C PRO A 250 -4.50 17.75 -22.93
N LEU A 251 -5.72 18.30 -22.79
CA LEU A 251 -6.99 17.60 -23.07
C LEU A 251 -7.68 18.23 -24.30
N PRO A 252 -8.06 17.43 -25.32
CA PRO A 252 -7.87 15.98 -25.42
C PRO A 252 -6.38 15.59 -25.56
N PHE A 253 -6.05 14.34 -25.22
CA PHE A 253 -4.68 13.84 -25.36
C PHE A 253 -4.26 13.84 -26.84
N PRO A 254 -2.97 14.06 -27.16
CA PRO A 254 -2.47 13.99 -28.53
C PRO A 254 -2.84 12.67 -29.23
N GLU A 255 -2.75 11.56 -28.52
CA GLU A 255 -3.11 10.21 -28.98
C GLU A 255 -4.57 10.07 -29.42
N ALA A 256 -5.46 10.85 -28.81
CA ALA A 256 -6.88 10.87 -29.18
C ALA A 256 -7.10 11.59 -30.53
N GLU A 257 -6.27 12.59 -30.85
CA GLU A 257 -6.35 13.34 -32.10
C GLU A 257 -5.60 12.66 -33.26
N GLU A 258 -4.63 11.80 -32.98
CA GLU A 258 -3.91 11.02 -33.99
C GLU A 258 -4.82 9.99 -34.68
N ARG A 259 -5.64 10.44 -35.63
CA ARG A 259 -6.45 9.57 -36.48
C ARG A 259 -5.55 8.94 -37.54
N LYS A 260 -5.11 7.70 -37.29
CA LYS A 260 -4.34 6.82 -38.19
C LYS A 260 -2.99 7.39 -38.65
N GLY A 261 -1.89 6.99 -38.00
CA GLY A 261 -0.60 6.90 -38.68
C GLY A 261 0.67 7.27 -37.91
N THR A 262 0.62 7.99 -36.79
CA THR A 262 1.84 8.56 -36.16
C THR A 262 2.05 8.28 -34.69
N PHE A 263 1.46 7.20 -34.13
CA PHE A 263 1.78 6.80 -32.75
C PHE A 263 3.30 6.59 -32.61
N SER A 264 4.00 7.50 -31.94
CA SER A 264 5.45 7.40 -31.78
C SER A 264 5.74 6.24 -30.83
N SER A 265 6.30 5.15 -31.38
CA SER A 265 6.70 4.00 -30.57
C SER A 265 7.95 4.36 -29.77
N HIS A 266 7.77 4.83 -28.55
CA HIS A 266 8.83 4.68 -27.54
C HIS A 266 8.60 3.34 -26.85
N PHE A 267 9.15 2.28 -27.48
CA PHE A 267 9.33 1.00 -26.81
C PHE A 267 10.27 1.23 -25.62
N VAL A 268 9.73 1.26 -24.40
CA VAL A 268 10.53 0.88 -23.24
C VAL A 268 10.51 -0.64 -23.25
N ALA A 269 11.66 -1.26 -23.52
CA ALA A 269 11.80 -2.71 -23.51
C ALA A 269 11.23 -3.27 -22.19
N GLU A 270 10.36 -4.27 -22.30
CA GLU A 270 9.96 -5.09 -21.16
C GLU A 270 11.22 -5.64 -20.49
N ALA A 271 11.38 -5.39 -19.19
CA ALA A 271 12.37 -6.10 -18.40
C ALA A 271 12.00 -7.60 -18.44
N PRO A 272 12.95 -8.51 -18.74
CA PRO A 272 12.64 -9.93 -18.81
C PRO A 272 12.13 -10.42 -17.45
N LEU A 273 11.02 -11.16 -17.47
CA LEU A 273 10.60 -12.02 -16.37
C LEU A 273 11.76 -12.96 -16.03
N LEU A 274 12.29 -12.86 -14.82
CA LEU A 274 13.23 -13.85 -14.29
C LEU A 274 12.44 -15.13 -14.04
N ASP A 275 12.63 -16.08 -14.94
CA ASP A 275 12.19 -17.47 -14.81
C ASP A 275 12.96 -18.11 -13.65
N ALA A 276 12.25 -18.34 -12.55
CA ALA A 276 12.78 -19.03 -11.38
C ALA A 276 12.61 -20.55 -11.56
N ALA A 277 13.50 -21.18 -12.32
CA ALA A 277 13.75 -22.63 -12.21
C ALA A 277 15.11 -23.03 -12.80
N ALA A 278 16.00 -23.49 -11.90
CA ALA A 278 17.15 -24.37 -12.10
C ALA A 278 18.33 -23.89 -12.97
N ASP A 279 19.48 -23.60 -12.36
CA ASP A 279 20.66 -24.51 -12.39
C ASP A 279 21.74 -24.05 -11.38
N HIS A 280 22.47 -25.02 -10.81
CA HIS A 280 23.59 -24.83 -9.91
C HIS A 280 24.86 -24.48 -10.69
N GLY A 281 25.63 -23.47 -10.27
CA GLY A 281 27.04 -23.39 -10.66
C GLY A 281 27.73 -22.03 -10.57
N ALA A 282 28.57 -21.88 -9.54
CA ALA A 282 29.83 -21.13 -9.52
C ALA A 282 29.83 -19.59 -9.66
N GLY A 283 29.94 -18.92 -8.50
CA GLY A 283 31.02 -17.98 -8.17
C GLY A 283 31.14 -16.64 -8.91
N ALA A 284 30.63 -15.57 -8.28
CA ALA A 284 31.24 -14.23 -8.30
C ALA A 284 30.63 -13.37 -7.16
N GLU A 285 31.48 -12.70 -6.39
CA GLU A 285 31.13 -11.84 -5.24
C GLU A 285 30.38 -10.56 -5.65
N PRO A 286 29.47 -10.01 -4.81
CA PRO A 286 28.74 -8.78 -5.11
C PRO A 286 29.51 -7.52 -4.70
N ALA A 287 29.62 -6.57 -5.63
CA ALA A 287 30.04 -5.21 -5.36
C ALA A 287 28.91 -4.40 -4.71
N GLN A 288 29.20 -3.82 -3.55
CA GLN A 288 28.32 -2.99 -2.73
C GLN A 288 27.91 -1.70 -3.46
N ALA A 289 26.61 -1.45 -3.58
CA ALA A 289 26.06 -0.14 -3.91
C ALA A 289 25.37 0.42 -2.66
N THR A 290 26.07 1.32 -1.96
CA THR A 290 25.54 2.12 -0.86
C THR A 290 24.89 3.37 -1.44
N GLY A 291 23.56 3.44 -1.41
CA GLY A 291 22.78 4.62 -1.79
C GLY A 291 21.52 4.70 -0.95
N GLY A 292 21.55 5.53 0.10
CA GLY A 292 20.40 5.75 0.98
C GLY A 292 19.22 6.34 0.22
N ARG A 293 18.11 5.60 0.19
CA ARG A 293 16.82 6.07 -0.33
C ARG A 293 16.08 6.78 0.80
N THR A 294 16.00 8.10 0.74
CA THR A 294 15.12 8.93 1.59
C THR A 294 13.79 9.22 0.88
N GLY A 295 13.19 8.19 0.30
CA GLY A 295 11.86 8.25 -0.33
C GLY A 295 10.77 7.79 0.63
N VAL A 296 9.54 8.32 0.48
CA VAL A 296 8.35 7.72 1.12
C VAL A 296 8.14 6.36 0.44
N ALA A 297 8.10 5.28 1.21
CA ALA A 297 7.92 3.93 0.68
C ALA A 297 6.68 3.84 -0.22
N THR A 298 6.81 3.15 -1.34
CA THR A 298 5.78 3.15 -2.39
C THR A 298 4.69 2.11 -2.19
N SER A 299 4.96 1.09 -1.37
CA SER A 299 4.04 0.04 -0.93
C SER A 299 4.35 -0.40 0.51
N LEU A 300 3.41 -1.12 1.15
CA LEU A 300 3.65 -1.75 2.46
C LEU A 300 4.80 -2.76 2.41
N ARG A 301 4.92 -3.51 1.30
CA ARG A 301 6.00 -4.49 1.13
C ARG A 301 7.37 -3.84 1.06
N GLU A 302 7.55 -2.81 0.23
CA GLU A 302 8.83 -2.08 0.14
C GLU A 302 9.20 -1.49 1.51
N ALA A 303 8.22 -0.91 2.23
CA ALA A 303 8.45 -0.37 3.56
C ALA A 303 8.88 -1.44 4.58
N ALA A 304 8.31 -2.65 4.48
CA ALA A 304 8.62 -3.77 5.35
C ALA A 304 10.01 -4.34 5.07
N ASP A 305 10.37 -4.49 3.81
CA ASP A 305 11.70 -4.96 3.37
C ASP A 305 12.78 -3.94 3.79
N ASP A 306 12.54 -2.63 3.59
CA ASP A 306 13.43 -1.56 4.03
C ASP A 306 13.62 -1.55 5.56
N ALA A 307 12.58 -1.86 6.33
CA ALA A 307 12.67 -1.98 7.79
C ALA A 307 13.48 -3.22 8.20
N GLU A 308 13.34 -4.34 7.49
CA GLU A 308 14.13 -5.56 7.72
C GLU A 308 15.62 -5.37 7.42
N GLU A 309 15.96 -4.68 6.33
CA GLU A 309 17.35 -4.35 6.02
C GLU A 309 17.98 -3.52 7.13
N ARG A 310 17.29 -2.47 7.59
CA ARG A 310 17.75 -1.61 8.68
C ARG A 310 17.88 -2.36 10.01
N PHE A 311 16.89 -3.19 10.34
CA PHE A 311 16.95 -4.06 11.52
C PHE A 311 18.15 -5.00 11.45
N THR A 312 18.39 -5.63 10.31
CA THR A 312 19.49 -6.59 10.13
C THR A 312 20.84 -5.91 10.24
N ALA A 313 20.99 -4.69 9.70
CA ALA A 313 22.19 -3.89 9.86
C ALA A 313 22.43 -3.49 11.33
N ALA A 314 21.41 -3.03 12.05
CA ALA A 314 21.49 -2.70 13.46
C ALA A 314 21.86 -3.94 14.31
N LEU A 315 21.26 -5.09 14.01
CA LEU A 315 21.55 -6.35 14.70
C LEU A 315 23.01 -6.77 14.51
N ALA A 316 23.53 -6.67 13.28
CA ALA A 316 24.93 -6.97 12.99
C ALA A 316 25.90 -6.04 13.76
N ALA A 317 25.51 -4.78 13.96
CA ALA A 317 26.25 -3.81 14.76
C ALA A 317 26.07 -3.97 16.28
N ARG A 318 25.19 -4.89 16.74
CA ARG A 318 24.70 -5.00 18.13
C ARG A 318 24.11 -3.70 18.67
N ASP A 319 23.50 -2.90 17.79
CA ASP A 319 22.77 -1.70 18.14
C ASP A 319 21.31 -2.07 18.49
N VAL A 320 21.05 -2.22 19.80
CA VAL A 320 19.72 -2.60 20.31
C VAL A 320 18.69 -1.50 20.03
N ASP A 321 19.07 -0.24 20.21
CA ASP A 321 18.17 0.89 20.00
C ASP A 321 17.78 1.00 18.52
N GLY A 322 18.74 0.80 17.62
CA GLY A 322 18.49 0.73 16.17
C GLY A 322 17.57 -0.43 15.77
N CYS A 323 17.72 -1.60 16.39
CA CYS A 323 16.83 -2.75 16.16
C CYS A 323 15.40 -2.44 16.64
N VAL A 324 15.24 -1.88 17.84
CA VAL A 324 13.94 -1.52 18.41
C VAL A 324 13.26 -0.43 17.57
N ALA A 325 14.01 0.58 17.13
CA ALA A 325 13.49 1.64 16.26
C ALA A 325 12.92 1.07 14.96
N ALA A 326 13.68 0.20 14.25
CA ALA A 326 13.20 -0.42 13.01
C ALA A 326 11.92 -1.26 13.21
N ALA A 327 11.82 -1.99 14.32
CA ALA A 327 10.63 -2.79 14.64
C ALA A 327 9.41 -1.92 14.95
N LEU A 328 9.56 -0.86 15.73
CA LEU A 328 8.47 0.08 16.05
C LEU A 328 8.03 0.87 14.80
N GLU A 329 8.97 1.25 13.94
CA GLU A 329 8.64 1.90 12.67
C GLU A 329 7.84 0.96 11.75
N LEU A 330 8.21 -0.32 11.64
CA LEU A 330 7.44 -1.30 10.87
C LEU A 330 6.03 -1.48 11.44
N GLU A 331 5.87 -1.50 12.75
CA GLU A 331 4.55 -1.55 13.40
C GLU A 331 3.68 -0.35 13.01
N GLN A 332 4.24 0.87 13.09
CA GLN A 332 3.53 2.08 12.70
C GLN A 332 3.15 2.07 11.21
N VAL A 333 4.05 1.61 10.33
CA VAL A 333 3.76 1.43 8.91
C VAL A 333 2.59 0.47 8.72
N ILE A 334 2.54 -0.68 9.41
CA ILE A 334 1.41 -1.61 9.32
C ILE A 334 0.09 -0.90 9.71
N VAL A 335 0.11 -0.07 10.75
CA VAL A 335 -1.06 0.72 11.17
C VAL A 335 -1.48 1.72 10.10
N ASP A 336 -0.54 2.49 9.55
CA ASP A 336 -0.80 3.54 8.55
C ASP A 336 -1.44 3.00 7.26
N TRP A 337 -1.14 1.75 6.92
CA TRP A 337 -1.69 1.07 5.73
C TRP A 337 -2.99 0.30 6.01
N THR A 338 -3.52 0.31 7.24
CA THR A 338 -4.74 -0.45 7.63
C THR A 338 -6.03 0.06 6.97
N ALA A 339 -6.05 1.34 6.56
CA ALA A 339 -7.19 1.91 5.84
C ALA A 339 -7.33 1.37 4.41
N ASP A 340 -6.25 0.84 3.84
CA ASP A 340 -6.29 0.21 2.53
C ASP A 340 -7.23 -0.99 2.52
N THR A 341 -7.93 -1.15 1.40
CA THR A 341 -8.89 -2.23 1.20
C THR A 341 -8.48 -3.19 0.10
N ASN A 342 -7.34 -2.93 -0.57
CA ASN A 342 -6.72 -3.92 -1.44
C ASN A 342 -6.43 -5.20 -0.65
N VAL A 343 -6.68 -6.33 -1.30
CA VAL A 343 -6.50 -7.66 -0.71
C VAL A 343 -5.20 -8.23 -1.25
N SER A 344 -4.08 -7.93 -0.57
CA SER A 344 -2.76 -8.50 -0.86
C SER A 344 -2.21 -9.28 0.35
N ASP A 345 -1.15 -10.07 0.12
CA ASP A 345 -0.41 -10.79 1.16
C ASP A 345 0.61 -9.90 1.91
N ASP A 346 0.74 -8.63 1.52
CA ASP A 346 1.74 -7.70 2.07
C ASP A 346 1.59 -7.51 3.59
N GLY A 347 0.34 -7.49 4.08
CA GLY A 347 0.07 -7.39 5.51
C GLY A 347 0.49 -8.63 6.30
N GLU A 348 0.46 -9.82 5.69
CA GLU A 348 0.98 -11.04 6.31
C GLU A 348 2.50 -11.06 6.32
N HIS A 349 3.12 -10.68 5.19
CA HIS A 349 4.57 -10.51 5.06
C HIS A 349 5.13 -9.56 6.10
N ALA A 350 4.61 -8.32 6.18
CA ALA A 350 5.08 -7.32 7.13
C ALA A 350 4.96 -7.76 8.60
N ARG A 351 3.85 -8.42 8.96
CA ARG A 351 3.68 -8.99 10.32
C ARG A 351 4.65 -10.15 10.58
N GLY A 352 4.94 -10.96 9.56
CA GLY A 352 5.93 -12.02 9.62
C GLY A 352 7.31 -11.47 9.96
N LEU A 353 7.75 -10.44 9.23
CA LEU A 353 9.01 -9.74 9.48
C LEU A 353 9.06 -9.14 10.89
N LEU A 354 8.02 -8.41 11.31
CA LEU A 354 7.95 -7.83 12.66
C LEU A 354 8.07 -8.90 13.75
N ARG A 355 7.38 -10.04 13.60
CA ARG A 355 7.51 -11.17 14.54
C ARG A 355 8.92 -11.73 14.55
N GLY A 356 9.56 -11.86 13.39
CA GLY A 356 10.96 -12.28 13.27
C GLY A 356 11.93 -11.33 13.97
N MET A 357 11.73 -10.02 13.81
CA MET A 357 12.50 -8.98 14.51
C MET A 357 12.39 -9.13 16.03
N VAL A 358 11.17 -9.31 16.55
CA VAL A 358 10.93 -9.51 18.00
C VAL A 358 11.66 -10.74 18.53
N VAL A 359 11.63 -11.87 17.80
CA VAL A 359 12.33 -13.09 18.19
C VAL A 359 13.85 -12.87 18.22
N ARG A 360 14.42 -12.28 17.16
CA ARG A 360 15.87 -12.00 17.06
C ARG A 360 16.36 -11.03 18.13
N LEU A 361 15.54 -10.02 18.49
CA LEU A 361 15.79 -9.14 19.63
C LEU A 361 15.83 -9.92 20.96
N GLY A 362 14.88 -10.86 21.16
CA GLY A 362 14.86 -11.74 22.32
C GLY A 362 16.10 -12.64 22.42
N GLU A 363 16.58 -13.17 21.29
CA GLU A 363 17.82 -13.96 21.23
C GLU A 363 19.06 -13.12 21.57
N LEU A 364 19.13 -11.88 21.08
CA LEU A 364 20.21 -10.95 21.44
C LEU A 364 20.23 -10.67 22.96
N ALA A 365 19.05 -10.50 23.57
CA ALA A 365 18.94 -10.32 25.01
C ALA A 365 19.28 -11.59 25.81
N GLY A 366 19.04 -12.78 25.26
CA GLY A 366 19.28 -14.07 25.90
C GLY A 366 20.71 -14.62 25.79
N THR A 367 21.57 -14.02 24.96
CA THR A 367 22.93 -14.54 24.64
C THR A 367 24.07 -13.81 25.34
N ALA A 368 23.79 -12.82 26.19
CA ALA A 368 24.83 -12.16 26.97
C ALA A 368 25.34 -13.09 28.08
N ASP A 369 26.49 -13.74 27.86
CA ASP A 369 27.21 -14.46 28.92
C ASP A 369 27.64 -13.44 30.01
N PRO A 370 27.10 -13.51 31.23
CA PRO A 370 27.48 -12.59 32.30
C PRO A 370 28.87 -12.92 32.87
N THR A 371 29.44 -14.08 32.52
CA THR A 371 30.68 -14.60 33.10
C THR A 371 31.83 -13.60 32.98
N PRO A 372 32.15 -13.00 31.81
CA PRO A 372 33.28 -12.06 31.69
C PRO A 372 33.15 -10.80 32.55
N LEU A 373 31.91 -10.34 32.81
CA LEU A 373 31.64 -9.20 33.71
C LEU A 373 31.74 -9.59 35.18
N LEU A 374 31.32 -10.82 35.51
CA LEU A 374 31.33 -11.34 36.87
C LEU A 374 32.69 -11.87 37.31
N THR A 375 33.52 -12.42 36.40
CA THR A 375 34.81 -13.06 36.72
C THR A 375 35.69 -12.19 37.62
N PRO A 376 35.99 -10.92 37.30
CA PRO A 376 36.90 -10.13 38.14
C PRO A 376 36.34 -9.85 39.54
N LEU A 377 35.01 -9.71 39.65
CA LEU A 377 34.32 -9.46 40.91
C LEU A 377 34.28 -10.73 41.78
N VAL A 378 33.95 -11.87 41.17
CA VAL A 378 33.89 -13.16 41.87
C VAL A 378 35.27 -13.61 42.30
N GLU A 379 36.30 -13.47 41.46
CA GLU A 379 37.69 -13.78 41.82
C GLU A 379 38.19 -12.91 42.98
N ALA A 380 37.86 -11.61 42.99
CA ALA A 380 38.19 -10.72 44.09
C ALA A 380 37.50 -11.16 45.40
N LEU A 381 36.22 -11.52 45.35
CA LEU A 381 35.47 -12.02 46.51
C LEU A 381 36.03 -13.36 47.01
N LEU A 382 36.39 -14.28 46.12
CA LEU A 382 37.03 -15.54 46.48
C LEU A 382 38.39 -15.32 47.16
N SER A 383 39.19 -14.36 46.68
CA SER A 383 40.46 -13.98 47.31
C SER A 383 40.26 -13.41 48.73
N VAL A 384 39.23 -12.59 48.93
CA VAL A 384 38.86 -12.09 50.26
C VAL A 384 38.42 -13.24 51.17
N ARG A 385 37.62 -14.18 50.65
CA ARG A 385 37.18 -15.37 51.38
C ARG A 385 38.37 -16.23 51.84
N ASP A 386 39.35 -16.46 50.98
CA ASP A 386 40.54 -17.25 51.30
C ASP A 386 41.47 -16.56 52.31
N SER A 387 41.60 -15.23 52.21
CA SER A 387 42.32 -14.41 53.19
C SER A 387 41.67 -14.47 54.58
N ALA A 388 40.33 -14.45 54.63
CA ALA A 388 39.57 -14.59 55.87
C ALA A 388 39.78 -15.98 56.51
N ARG A 389 39.72 -17.06 55.69
CA ARG A 389 40.01 -18.44 56.14
C ARG A 389 41.43 -18.57 56.71
N THR A 390 42.42 -17.98 56.06
CA THR A 390 43.84 -18.01 56.51
C THR A 390 44.01 -17.34 57.87
N ARG A 391 43.29 -16.25 58.13
CA ARG A 391 43.27 -15.56 59.43
C ARG A 391 42.37 -16.20 60.48
N ARG A 392 41.72 -17.34 60.15
CA ARG A 392 40.72 -18.04 60.97
C ARG A 392 39.48 -17.19 61.31
N ASP A 393 39.18 -16.21 60.45
CA ASP A 393 37.97 -15.38 60.55
C ASP A 393 36.83 -16.05 59.76
N TRP A 394 36.22 -17.05 60.40
CA TRP A 394 35.17 -17.86 59.78
C TRP A 394 33.91 -17.06 59.50
N ALA A 395 33.58 -16.08 60.35
CA ALA A 395 32.41 -15.24 60.18
C ALA A 395 32.50 -14.38 58.91
N ALA A 396 33.67 -13.77 58.64
CA ALA A 396 33.88 -13.01 57.41
C ALA A 396 33.88 -13.92 56.16
N ALA A 397 34.44 -15.14 56.25
CA ALA A 397 34.41 -16.09 55.15
C ALA A 397 32.98 -16.56 54.80
N ASP A 398 32.14 -16.80 55.81
CA ASP A 398 30.73 -17.16 55.63
C ASP A 398 29.92 -16.00 55.03
N GLN A 399 30.16 -14.76 55.46
CA GLN A 399 29.50 -13.58 54.87
C GLN A 399 29.76 -13.45 53.36
N VAL A 400 30.99 -13.71 52.91
CA VAL A 400 31.32 -13.68 51.48
C VAL A 400 30.64 -14.83 50.73
N ARG A 401 30.60 -16.04 51.30
CA ARG A 401 29.88 -17.18 50.71
C ARG A 401 28.39 -16.88 50.57
N ASP A 402 27.78 -16.34 51.62
CA ASP A 402 26.35 -16.07 51.64
C ASP A 402 25.98 -14.93 50.68
N ALA A 403 26.87 -13.93 50.50
CA ALA A 403 26.72 -12.89 49.49
C ALA A 403 26.79 -13.44 48.06
N LEU A 404 27.74 -14.34 47.76
CA LEU A 404 27.83 -15.02 46.47
C LEU A 404 26.59 -15.89 46.21
N ALA A 405 26.11 -16.63 47.22
CA ALA A 405 24.90 -17.44 47.12
C ALA A 405 23.64 -16.59 46.93
N ALA A 406 23.53 -15.43 47.60
CA ALA A 406 22.44 -14.47 47.41
C ALA A 406 22.40 -13.89 45.99
N ALA A 407 23.57 -13.75 45.36
CA ALA A 407 23.72 -13.40 43.95
C ALA A 407 23.48 -14.59 42.99
N ARG A 408 23.09 -15.77 43.50
CA ARG A 408 22.91 -17.03 42.76
C ARG A 408 24.18 -17.54 42.06
N ILE A 409 25.34 -17.23 42.62
CA ILE A 409 26.64 -17.72 42.15
C ILE A 409 27.02 -18.94 42.97
N GLU A 410 27.07 -20.11 42.34
CA GLU A 410 27.50 -21.35 43.01
C GLU A 410 29.02 -21.39 43.06
N VAL A 411 29.60 -21.67 44.22
CA VAL A 411 31.05 -21.88 44.37
C VAL A 411 31.30 -23.32 44.82
N ARG A 412 32.07 -24.05 44.04
CA ARG A 412 32.51 -25.43 44.30
C ARG A 412 33.99 -25.43 44.66
N ASP A 413 34.30 -25.82 45.88
CA ASP A 413 35.69 -25.98 46.30
C ASP A 413 36.27 -27.28 45.71
N THR A 414 37.37 -27.16 44.96
CA THR A 414 38.09 -28.31 44.40
C THR A 414 39.52 -28.38 44.96
N PRO A 415 40.20 -29.54 44.91
CA PRO A 415 41.61 -29.67 45.32
C PRO A 415 42.56 -28.74 44.55
N SER A 416 42.15 -28.28 43.36
CA SER A 416 42.87 -27.32 42.51
C SER A 416 42.49 -25.85 42.76
N GLY A 417 41.54 -25.56 43.65
CA GLY A 417 41.02 -24.22 43.94
C GLY A 417 39.49 -24.10 43.78
N PRO A 418 38.89 -22.97 44.18
CA PRO A 418 37.46 -22.74 44.02
C PRO A 418 37.09 -22.54 42.54
N VAL A 419 36.08 -23.26 42.06
CA VAL A 419 35.45 -23.09 40.75
C VAL A 419 34.06 -22.51 40.96
N TRP A 420 33.60 -21.58 40.13
CA TRP A 420 32.28 -20.96 40.30
C TRP A 420 31.42 -21.07 39.04
N LEU A 421 30.10 -21.01 39.21
CA LEU A 421 29.09 -21.05 38.15
C LEU A 421 28.20 -19.80 38.22
N PRO A 422 27.91 -19.13 37.08
CA PRO A 422 27.06 -17.94 37.04
C PRO A 422 25.58 -18.29 37.28
N PRO A 423 24.73 -17.28 37.53
CA PRO A 423 23.30 -17.50 37.73
C PRO A 423 22.64 -18.16 36.51
N GLY A 424 22.04 -19.34 36.70
CA GLY A 424 21.29 -20.06 35.66
C GLY A 424 22.14 -20.96 34.75
N ALA A 425 23.40 -21.23 35.10
CA ALA A 425 24.26 -22.22 34.44
C ALA A 425 23.92 -23.68 34.76
#